data_AF-A0A945XXZ0-F1
#
_entry.id   AF-A0A945XXZ0-F1
#
_cell.length_a   1.000
_cell.length_b   1.000
_cell.length_c   1.000
_cell.angle_alpha   90.00
_cell.angle_beta   90.00
_cell.angle_gamma   90.00
#
_symmetry.space_group_name_H-M   'P 1'
#
loop_
_entity.id
_entity.type
_entity.pdbx_description
1 polymer ?
#
loop_
_entity_poly.entity_id
_entity_poly.type
_entity_poly.pdbx_seq_one_letter_code
_entity_poly.pdbx_strand_id
1 'polypeptide(L)'
;MIFDFIFRQLRPLIFSGDAETAHERMLTIVESISKIPGLIPFLQWQFLEEHSVLRTQLFGRSLQNPIALAAGFDKDGRIYPALFALGFGFVEIGTVTPYP
;
A
#
# COMPACT_ATOMS: atom_id res chain seq x y z
N MET A 1 3.11 15.49 8.40
CA MET A 1 3.26 16.10 9.74
C MET A 1 2.67 15.24 10.88
N ILE A 2 1.37 14.89 10.88
CA ILE A 2 0.79 14.01 11.93
C ILE A 2 1.22 12.54 11.75
N PHE A 3 1.12 11.99 10.54
CA PHE A 3 1.56 10.61 10.27
C PHE A 3 3.04 10.41 10.58
N ASP A 4 3.90 11.36 10.21
CA ASP A 4 5.34 11.31 10.51
C ASP A 4 5.61 11.32 12.02
N PHE A 5 4.83 12.12 12.77
CA PHE A 5 4.93 12.14 14.23
C PHE A 5 4.54 10.79 14.82
N ILE A 6 3.39 10.22 14.43
CA ILE A 6 2.92 8.91 14.89
C ILE A 6 3.94 7.82 14.54
N PHE A 7 4.43 7.80 13.30
CA PHE A 7 5.44 6.84 12.86
C PHE A 7 6.71 6.93 13.70
N ARG A 8 7.22 8.13 13.97
CA ARG A 8 8.42 8.31 14.80
C ARG A 8 8.24 7.77 16.22
N GLN A 9 7.06 7.96 16.81
CA GLN A 9 6.76 7.43 18.15
C GLN A 9 6.60 5.90 18.16
N LEU A 10 6.00 5.33 17.12
CA LEU A 10 5.75 3.89 17.02
C LEU A 10 6.94 3.12 16.43
N ARG A 11 7.89 3.80 15.80
CA ARG A 11 9.09 3.22 15.17
C ARG A 11 9.77 2.15 16.03
N PRO A 12 10.14 2.38 17.31
CA PRO A 12 10.79 1.33 18.10
C PRO A 12 9.94 0.07 18.25
N LEU A 13 8.61 0.19 18.27
CA LEU A 13 7.70 -0.97 18.34
C LEU A 13 7.58 -1.66 16.98
N ILE A 14 7.44 -0.88 15.89
CA ILE A 14 7.32 -1.40 14.52
C ILE A 14 8.57 -2.20 14.13
N PHE A 15 9.75 -1.70 14.50
CA PHE A 15 11.04 -2.33 14.18
C PHE A 15 11.53 -3.27 15.29
N SER A 16 10.67 -3.65 16.25
CA SER A 16 11.01 -4.65 17.26
C SER A 16 10.70 -6.06 16.75
N GLY A 17 11.69 -6.96 16.83
CA GLY A 17 11.53 -8.37 16.46
C GLY A 17 11.93 -8.69 15.02
N ASP A 18 11.40 -9.80 14.51
CA ASP A 18 11.68 -10.30 13.17
C ASP A 18 10.91 -9.52 12.08
N ALA A 19 11.58 -9.26 10.95
CA ALA A 19 11.06 -8.43 9.87
C ALA A 19 9.86 -9.07 9.16
N GLU A 20 9.88 -10.38 8.93
CA GLU A 20 8.77 -11.09 8.28
C GLU A 20 7.55 -11.10 9.19
N THR A 21 7.77 -11.30 10.50
CA THR A 21 6.70 -11.20 11.50
C THR A 21 6.06 -9.81 11.52
N ALA A 22 6.87 -8.74 11.42
CA ALA A 22 6.35 -7.38 11.34
C ALA A 22 5.56 -7.14 10.04
N HIS A 23 6.05 -7.68 8.92
CA HIS A 23 5.37 -7.63 7.63
C HIS A 23 4.01 -8.33 7.67
N GLU A 24 3.92 -9.57 8.15
CA GLU A 24 2.67 -10.33 8.26
C GLU A 24 1.64 -9.67 9.20
N ARG A 25 2.11 -9.09 10.29
CA ARG A 25 1.26 -8.29 11.18
C ARG A 25 0.70 -7.07 10.46
N MET A 26 1.54 -6.35 9.72
CA MET A 26 1.12 -5.20 8.92
C MET A 26 0.06 -5.62 7.89
N LEU A 27 0.29 -6.69 7.13
CA LEU A 27 -0.68 -7.21 6.16
C LEU A 27 -2.02 -7.51 6.81
N THR A 28 -2.00 -8.25 7.94
CA THR A 28 -3.21 -8.63 8.67
C THR A 28 -3.98 -7.41 9.22
N ILE A 29 -3.26 -6.42 9.75
CA ILE A 29 -3.84 -5.19 10.27
C ILE A 29 -4.48 -4.39 9.13
N VAL A 30 -3.74 -4.15 8.04
CA VAL A 30 -4.23 -3.39 6.89
C VAL A 30 -5.43 -4.10 6.26
N GLU A 31 -5.37 -5.42 6.06
CA GLU A 31 -6.46 -6.22 5.53
C GLU A 31 -7.73 -6.10 6.41
N SER A 32 -7.55 -6.19 7.73
CA SER A 32 -8.68 -6.12 8.68
C SER A 32 -9.31 -4.73 8.72
N ILE A 33 -8.49 -3.67 8.81
CA ILE A 33 -8.98 -2.30 8.91
C ILE A 33 -9.57 -1.86 7.55
N SER A 34 -9.05 -2.36 6.41
CA SER A 34 -9.60 -2.09 5.07
C SER A 34 -11.04 -2.56 4.88
N LYS A 35 -11.53 -3.49 5.73
CA LYS A 35 -12.93 -3.94 5.73
C LYS A 35 -13.87 -2.95 6.41
N ILE A 36 -13.37 -1.95 7.13
CA ILE A 36 -14.18 -0.91 7.77
C ILE A 36 -14.77 0.01 6.69
N PRO A 37 -16.11 0.14 6.61
CA PRO A 37 -16.75 1.02 5.63
C PRO A 37 -16.23 2.46 5.73
N GLY A 38 -15.89 3.06 4.60
CA GLY A 38 -15.40 4.44 4.53
C GLY A 38 -13.90 4.61 4.72
N LEU A 39 -13.14 3.60 5.17
CA LEU A 39 -11.70 3.75 5.32
C LEU A 39 -11.00 3.95 3.97
N ILE A 40 -11.28 3.09 2.98
CA ILE A 40 -10.64 3.20 1.66
C ILE A 40 -10.93 4.55 1.00
N PRO A 41 -12.18 5.04 0.93
CA PRO A 41 -12.47 6.42 0.48
C PRO A 41 -11.75 7.50 1.28
N PHE A 42 -11.64 7.34 2.61
CA PHE A 42 -10.92 8.28 3.46
C PHE A 42 -9.42 8.32 3.12
N LEU A 43 -8.79 7.16 2.92
CA LEU A 43 -7.38 7.08 2.51
C LEU A 43 -7.18 7.72 1.14
N GLN A 44 -8.05 7.43 0.17
CA GLN A 44 -8.01 8.08 -1.14
C GLN A 44 -8.10 9.60 -1.01
N TRP A 45 -9.05 10.11 -0.22
CA TRP A 45 -9.18 11.55 0.01
C TRP A 45 -7.93 12.17 0.66
N GLN A 46 -7.20 11.42 1.49
CA GLN A 46 -5.99 11.90 2.17
C GLN A 46 -4.72 11.80 1.33
N PHE A 47 -4.56 10.75 0.53
CA PHE A 47 -3.28 10.41 -0.09
C PHE A 47 -3.30 10.45 -1.62
N LEU A 48 -4.48 10.38 -2.24
CA LEU A 48 -4.59 10.40 -3.70
C LEU A 48 -4.61 11.85 -4.18
N GLU A 49 -3.42 12.34 -4.56
CA GLU A 49 -3.25 13.67 -5.14
C GLU A 49 -2.98 13.54 -6.65
N GLU A 50 -3.85 14.12 -7.47
CA GLU A 50 -3.69 14.10 -8.93
C GLU A 50 -2.89 15.31 -9.40
N HIS A 51 -1.66 15.06 -9.83
CA HIS A 51 -0.82 16.05 -10.51
C HIS A 51 -0.70 15.71 -11.99
N SER A 52 -1.20 16.59 -12.86
CA SER A 52 -1.20 16.34 -14.32
C SER A 52 0.19 16.07 -14.90
N VAL A 53 1.24 16.66 -14.31
CA VAL A 53 2.64 16.45 -14.71
C VAL A 53 3.16 15.03 -14.43
N LEU A 54 2.55 14.30 -13.48
CA LEU A 54 2.94 12.94 -13.15
C LEU A 54 2.20 11.89 -14.01
N ARG A 55 1.17 12.29 -14.74
CA ARG A 55 0.37 11.36 -15.54
C ARG A 55 1.25 10.63 -16.56
N THR A 56 1.19 9.30 -16.54
CA THR A 56 2.12 8.44 -17.30
C THR A 56 1.34 7.44 -18.14
N GLN A 57 1.81 7.13 -19.34
CA GLN A 57 1.25 6.05 -20.16
C GLN A 57 2.12 4.79 -20.06
N LEU A 58 1.51 3.67 -19.71
CA LEU A 58 2.17 2.37 -19.58
C LEU A 58 1.23 1.26 -20.04
N PHE A 59 1.71 0.35 -20.90
CA PHE A 59 0.91 -0.77 -21.45
C PHE A 59 -0.44 -0.35 -22.08
N GLY A 60 -0.48 0.82 -22.74
CA GLY A 60 -1.72 1.37 -23.30
C GLY A 60 -2.74 1.84 -22.26
N ARG A 61 -2.34 1.98 -20.99
CA ARG A 61 -3.14 2.52 -19.89
C ARG A 61 -2.57 3.86 -19.42
N SER A 62 -3.45 4.74 -18.97
CA SER A 62 -3.05 5.98 -18.28
C SER A 62 -2.99 5.72 -16.78
N LEU A 63 -1.82 5.91 -16.19
CA LEU A 63 -1.58 5.92 -14.75
C LEU A 63 -1.66 7.37 -14.23
N GLN A 64 -2.12 7.54 -12.99
CA GLN A 64 -2.19 8.87 -12.35
C GLN A 64 -0.80 9.43 -12.06
N ASN A 65 0.15 8.56 -11.73
CA ASN A 65 1.55 8.89 -11.46
C ASN A 65 2.47 7.70 -11.86
N PRO A 66 3.79 7.89 -11.98
CA PRO A 66 4.72 6.82 -12.37
C PRO A 66 5.23 5.99 -11.18
N ILE A 67 4.72 6.23 -9.96
CA ILE A 67 5.20 5.55 -8.75
C ILE A 67 4.45 4.23 -8.58
N ALA A 68 5.21 3.15 -8.49
CA ALA A 68 4.69 1.80 -8.39
C ALA A 68 5.18 1.10 -7.11
N LEU A 69 4.36 0.19 -6.58
CA LEU A 69 4.79 -0.75 -5.56
C LEU A 69 5.24 -2.05 -6.21
N ALA A 70 6.47 -2.48 -5.90
CA ALA A 70 7.08 -3.68 -6.45
C ALA A 70 6.47 -4.97 -5.89
N ALA A 71 6.63 -6.06 -6.64
CA ALA A 71 6.29 -7.41 -6.20
C ALA A 71 7.06 -7.81 -4.94
N GLY A 72 6.54 -8.82 -4.26
CA GLY A 72 7.04 -9.33 -2.98
C GLY A 72 6.46 -8.60 -1.78
N PHE A 73 5.81 -7.44 -1.96
CA PHE A 73 5.15 -6.72 -0.88
C PHE A 73 3.77 -7.29 -0.53
N ASP A 74 2.92 -7.55 -1.53
CA ASP A 74 1.61 -8.19 -1.34
C ASP A 74 1.61 -9.50 -2.14
N LYS A 75 2.16 -10.56 -1.55
CA LYS A 75 2.40 -11.83 -2.23
C LYS A 75 1.10 -12.52 -2.66
N ASP A 76 0.07 -12.41 -1.82
CA ASP A 76 -1.21 -13.09 -1.99
C ASP A 76 -2.36 -12.16 -2.41
N GLY A 77 -2.07 -10.88 -2.67
CA GLY A 77 -3.09 -9.90 -3.10
C GLY A 77 -4.08 -9.53 -2.01
N ARG A 78 -3.66 -9.52 -0.75
CA ARG A 78 -4.47 -9.29 0.45
C ARG A 78 -4.90 -7.84 0.63
N ILE A 79 -4.09 -6.88 0.17
CA ILE A 79 -4.22 -5.47 0.55
C ILE A 79 -4.11 -4.47 -0.62
N TYR A 80 -4.01 -4.94 -1.88
CA TYR A 80 -3.87 -4.07 -3.04
C TYR A 80 -4.87 -2.89 -3.16
N PRO A 81 -6.16 -2.97 -2.75
CA PRO A 81 -7.05 -1.82 -2.80
C PRO A 81 -6.61 -0.69 -1.87
N ALA A 82 -6.09 -1.03 -0.68
CA ALA A 82 -5.54 -0.07 0.25
C ALA A 82 -4.24 0.53 -0.28
N LEU A 83 -3.42 -0.25 -0.97
CA LEU A 83 -2.19 0.24 -1.60
C LEU A 83 -2.49 1.29 -2.68
N PHE A 84 -3.47 1.06 -3.55
CA PHE A 84 -3.94 2.09 -4.50
C PHE A 84 -4.50 3.32 -3.77
N ALA A 85 -5.24 3.12 -2.66
CA ALA A 85 -5.76 4.22 -1.86
C ALA A 85 -4.67 5.08 -1.17
N LEU A 86 -3.47 4.54 -0.99
CA LEU A 86 -2.29 5.27 -0.51
C LEU A 86 -1.56 6.05 -1.62
N GLY A 87 -2.05 6.01 -2.86
CA GLY A 87 -1.58 6.86 -3.97
C GLY A 87 -0.62 6.19 -4.96
N PHE A 88 -0.36 4.88 -4.84
CA PHE A 88 0.42 4.17 -5.86
C PHE A 88 -0.31 4.16 -7.20
N GLY A 89 0.37 4.57 -8.28
CA GLY A 89 -0.19 4.54 -9.63
C GLY A 89 -0.24 3.13 -10.23
N PHE A 90 0.57 2.21 -9.72
CA PHE A 90 0.62 0.79 -10.11
C PHE A 90 1.04 -0.07 -8.91
N VAL A 91 0.50 -1.30 -8.81
CA VAL A 91 0.85 -2.27 -7.76
C VAL A 91 1.08 -3.62 -8.41
N GLU A 92 2.25 -4.21 -8.17
CA GLU A 92 2.58 -5.56 -8.63
C GLU A 92 2.37 -6.57 -7.48
N ILE A 93 1.40 -7.47 -7.64
CA ILE A 93 1.09 -8.54 -6.68
C ILE A 93 1.97 -9.76 -6.97
N GLY A 94 2.26 -10.56 -5.94
CA GLY A 94 3.04 -11.80 -6.08
C GLY A 94 4.41 -11.70 -5.41
N THR A 95 5.35 -12.59 -5.70
CA THR A 95 5.28 -13.64 -6.74
C THR A 95 4.37 -14.79 -6.33
N VAL A 96 3.51 -15.21 -7.25
CA VAL A 96 2.66 -16.41 -7.09
C VAL A 96 3.28 -17.59 -7.82
N THR A 97 3.18 -18.78 -7.24
CA THR A 97 3.53 -20.05 -7.86
C THR A 97 2.26 -20.83 -8.25
N PRO A 98 2.30 -21.73 -9.26
CA PRO A 98 1.12 -22.52 -9.63
C PRO A 98 0.56 -23.39 -8.50
N TYR A 99 1.41 -23.72 -7.51
CA TYR A 99 1.07 -24.46 -6.29
C TYR A 99 1.58 -23.68 -5.07
N PRO A 100 0.87 -23.71 -3.92
CA PRO A 100 1.33 -23.13 -2.66
C PRO A 100 2.64 -23.73 -2.14
#